data_AF-A0A8H7TCA2-F1
#
_entry.id   AF-A0A8H7TCA2-F1
#
_cell.length_a   1.000
_cell.length_b   1.000
_cell.length_c   1.000
_cell.angle_alpha   90.00
_cell.angle_beta   90.00
_cell.angle_gamma   90.00
#
_symmetry.space_group_name_H-M   'P 1'
#
loop_
_entity.id
_entity.type
_entity.pdbx_description
1 polymer ?
#
loop_
_entity_poly.entity_id
_entity_poly.type
_entity_poly.pdbx_seq_one_letter_code
_entity_poly.pdbx_strand_id
1 'polypeptide(L)'
;MLILANDICSYNVEQSRGDSHNAVAVVMHHNNLSVQEAIDFIARMFHESAEEFLKIMETSKSPSEDLRTYISGLGYWVRGNFEMSFEIERYGLNAEARKGGSIELLSKQDSI
;
A
#
# COMPACT_ATOMS: atom_id res chain seq x y z
N MET A 1 -7.04 0.33 2.94
CA MET A 1 -5.75 -0.29 3.31
C MET A 1 -5.15 -1.13 2.18
N LEU A 2 -5.76 -2.27 1.78
CA LEU A 2 -5.17 -3.17 0.76
C LEU A 2 -4.81 -2.47 -0.56
N ILE A 3 -5.75 -1.70 -1.12
CA ILE A 3 -5.55 -0.98 -2.39
C ILE A 3 -4.45 0.08 -2.25
N LEU A 4 -4.45 0.85 -1.15
CA LEU A 4 -3.42 1.87 -0.91
C LEU A 4 -2.01 1.25 -0.83
N ALA A 5 -1.88 0.12 -0.14
CA ALA A 5 -0.62 -0.62 -0.10
C ALA A 5 -0.25 -1.18 -1.48
N ASN A 6 -1.22 -1.69 -2.24
CA ASN A 6 -0.99 -2.18 -3.59
C ASN A 6 -0.47 -1.06 -4.49
N ASP A 7 -1.13 0.10 -4.52
CA ASP A 7 -0.76 1.24 -5.35
C ASP A 7 0.67 1.71 -5.05
N ILE A 8 1.09 1.73 -3.77
CA ILE A 8 2.49 2.02 -3.41
C ILE A 8 3.43 0.94 -3.94
N CYS A 9 3.15 -0.34 -3.63
CA CYS A 9 4.05 -1.44 -3.99
C CYS A 9 4.16 -1.66 -5.50
N SER A 10 3.08 -1.44 -6.26
CA SER A 10 3.03 -1.66 -7.69
C SER A 10 3.46 -0.45 -8.52
N TYR A 11 3.54 0.74 -7.91
CA TYR A 11 3.79 2.01 -8.60
C TYR A 11 4.98 1.93 -9.55
N ASN A 12 6.12 1.37 -9.12
CA ASN A 12 7.33 1.35 -9.95
C ASN A 12 7.14 0.58 -11.27
N VAL A 13 6.41 -0.53 -11.21
CA VAL A 13 6.09 -1.36 -12.38
C VAL A 13 4.99 -0.73 -13.23
N GLU A 14 4.02 -0.07 -12.62
CA GLU A 14 2.92 0.61 -13.33
C GLU A 14 3.39 1.89 -14.04
N GLN A 15 4.17 2.74 -13.36
CA GLN A 15 4.69 3.98 -13.95
C GLN A 15 5.60 3.72 -15.15
N SER A 16 6.37 2.61 -15.12
CA SER A 16 7.22 2.23 -16.26
C SER A 16 6.43 1.79 -17.48
N ARG A 17 5.19 1.30 -17.30
CA ARG A 17 4.26 0.97 -18.39
C ARG A 17 3.41 2.16 -18.84
N GLY A 18 3.50 3.30 -18.15
CA GLY A 18 2.70 4.48 -18.43
C GLY A 18 1.28 4.41 -17.85
N ASP A 19 1.01 3.51 -16.91
CA ASP A 19 -0.29 3.41 -16.25
C ASP A 19 -0.56 4.66 -15.39
N SER A 20 -1.72 5.29 -15.57
CA SER A 20 -2.12 6.49 -14.81
C SER A 20 -3.13 6.21 -13.69
N HIS A 21 -3.72 5.01 -13.67
CA HIS A 21 -4.74 4.60 -12.70
C HIS A 21 -4.11 4.04 -11.42
N ASN A 22 -3.30 4.85 -10.76
CA ASN A 22 -2.62 4.52 -9.50
C ASN A 22 -2.67 5.74 -8.57
N ALA A 23 -3.00 5.55 -7.29
CA ALA A 23 -3.12 6.67 -6.35
C ALA A 23 -1.84 7.52 -6.26
N VAL A 24 -0.64 6.92 -6.34
CA VAL A 24 0.63 7.66 -6.32
C VAL A 24 0.68 8.62 -7.51
N ALA A 25 0.38 8.15 -8.71
CA ALA A 25 0.37 8.98 -9.92
C ALA A 25 -0.67 10.11 -9.83
N VAL A 26 -1.87 9.80 -9.32
CA VAL A 26 -2.95 10.78 -9.13
C VAL A 26 -2.55 11.85 -8.12
N VAL A 27 -2.02 11.46 -6.96
CA VAL A 27 -1.61 12.40 -5.89
C VAL A 27 -0.44 13.26 -6.35
N MET A 28 0.55 12.69 -7.03
CA MET A 28 1.66 13.46 -7.61
C MET A 28 1.14 14.57 -8.54
N HIS A 29 0.26 14.21 -9.47
CA HIS A 29 -0.26 15.14 -10.46
C HIS A 29 -1.11 16.25 -9.84
N HIS A 30 -2.06 15.89 -8.96
CA HIS A 30 -3.01 16.85 -8.39
C HIS A 30 -2.40 17.77 -7.33
N ASN A 31 -1.42 17.28 -6.57
CA ASN A 31 -0.82 18.02 -5.47
C ASN A 31 0.56 18.60 -5.82
N ASN A 32 1.05 18.39 -7.05
CA ASN A 32 2.38 18.79 -7.51
C ASN A 32 3.49 18.30 -6.57
N LEU A 33 3.45 17.00 -6.25
CA LEU A 33 4.37 16.33 -5.33
C LEU A 33 5.37 15.45 -6.10
N SER A 34 6.55 15.27 -5.53
CA SER A 34 7.47 14.21 -5.94
C SER A 34 6.87 12.82 -5.66
N VAL A 35 7.49 11.78 -6.24
CA VAL A 35 7.08 10.38 -6.02
C VAL A 35 7.09 10.04 -4.52
N GLN A 36 8.16 10.41 -3.81
CA GLN A 36 8.29 10.10 -2.39
C GLN A 36 7.23 10.85 -1.57
N GLU A 37 7.02 12.13 -1.82
CA GLU A 37 6.00 12.92 -1.12
C GLU A 37 4.57 12.37 -1.35
N ALA A 38 4.28 11.86 -2.55
CA ALA A 38 3.01 11.22 -2.85
C ALA A 38 2.87 9.85 -2.17
N ILE A 39 3.94 9.04 -2.13
CA ILE A 39 3.97 7.80 -1.36
C ILE A 39 3.73 8.09 0.12
N ASP A 40 4.41 9.08 0.70
CA ASP A 40 4.25 9.48 2.09
C ASP A 40 2.83 9.95 2.38
N PHE A 41 2.21 10.67 1.43
CA PHE A 41 0.81 11.07 1.53
C PHE A 41 -0.13 9.87 1.63
N ILE A 42 0.04 8.88 0.76
CA ILE A 42 -0.81 7.67 0.73
C ILE A 42 -0.51 6.77 1.93
N ALA A 43 0.75 6.69 2.35
CA ALA A 43 1.16 5.95 3.55
C ALA A 43 0.50 6.53 4.81
N ARG A 44 0.37 7.85 4.93
CA ARG A 44 -0.41 8.47 6.01
C ARG A 44 -1.88 8.05 5.97
N MET A 45 -2.52 8.07 4.79
CA MET A 45 -3.91 7.60 4.66
C MET A 45 -4.07 6.12 5.05
N PHE A 46 -3.08 5.29 4.68
CA PHE A 46 -3.04 3.88 5.11
C PHE A 46 -2.94 3.78 6.63
N HIS A 47 -2.04 4.55 7.25
CA HIS A 47 -1.81 4.54 8.69
C HIS A 47 -3.06 4.99 9.46
N GLU A 48 -3.65 6.12 9.08
CA GLU A 48 -4.90 6.63 9.67
C GLU A 48 -6.04 5.61 9.57
N SER A 49 -6.15 4.92 8.43
CA SER A 49 -7.14 3.83 8.26
C SER A 49 -6.87 2.64 9.18
N ALA A 50 -5.60 2.30 9.40
CA ALA A 50 -5.20 1.19 10.25
C ALA A 50 -5.42 1.52 11.74
N GLU A 51 -5.07 2.73 12.17
CA GLU A 51 -5.31 3.22 13.53
C GLU A 51 -6.80 3.23 13.85
N GLU A 52 -7.64 3.75 12.95
CA GLU A 52 -9.08 3.77 13.16
C GLU A 52 -9.67 2.34 13.19
N PHE A 53 -9.18 1.44 12.33
CA PHE A 53 -9.57 0.02 12.38
C PHE A 53 -9.25 -0.61 13.75
N LEU A 54 -8.01 -0.44 14.23
CA LEU A 54 -7.57 -0.98 15.52
C LEU A 54 -8.37 -0.40 16.69
N LYS A 55 -8.62 0.91 16.67
CA LYS A 55 -9.42 1.61 17.68
C LYS A 55 -10.87 1.11 17.69
N ILE A 56 -11.47 0.87 16.54
CA ILE A 56 -12.82 0.28 16.46
C ILE A 56 -12.82 -1.13 17.06
N MET A 57 -11.79 -1.95 16.79
CA MET A 57 -11.69 -3.28 17.40
C MET A 57 -11.63 -3.22 18.93
N GLU A 58 -10.87 -2.26 19.48
CA GLU A 58 -10.71 -2.09 20.93
C GLU A 58 -11.97 -1.53 21.61
N THR A 59 -12.64 -0.58 20.96
CA THR A 59 -13.79 0.15 21.54
C THR A 59 -15.14 -0.51 21.27
N SER A 60 -15.21 -1.47 20.34
CA SER A 60 -16.44 -2.18 20.01
C SER A 60 -16.91 -3.04 21.19
N LYS A 61 -18.07 -2.71 21.75
CA LYS A 61 -18.66 -3.46 22.87
C LYS A 61 -19.06 -4.87 22.41
N SER A 62 -18.35 -5.87 22.92
CA SER A 62 -18.72 -7.30 22.92
C SER A 62 -19.36 -7.85 21.63
N PRO A 63 -18.66 -7.82 20.47
CA PRO A 63 -19.10 -8.54 19.28
C PRO A 63 -19.30 -10.04 19.55
N SER A 64 -20.02 -10.77 18.70
CA SER A 64 -20.03 -12.25 18.78
C SER A 64 -18.62 -12.81 18.56
N GLU A 65 -18.38 -14.04 18.99
CA GLU A 65 -17.09 -14.71 18.76
C GLU A 65 -16.76 -14.85 17.26
N ASP A 66 -17.77 -15.21 16.46
CA ASP A 66 -17.63 -15.28 15.00
C ASP A 66 -17.23 -13.92 14.40
N LEU A 67 -17.84 -12.84 14.88
CA LEU A 67 -17.52 -11.49 14.40
C LEU A 67 -16.11 -11.07 14.82
N ARG A 68 -15.65 -11.39 16.04
CA ARG A 68 -14.26 -11.16 16.45
C ARG A 68 -13.27 -11.90 15.56
N THR A 69 -13.57 -13.17 15.27
CA THR A 69 -12.72 -14.02 14.45
C THR A 69 -12.63 -13.48 13.03
N TYR A 70 -13.78 -13.10 12.46
CA TYR A 70 -13.84 -12.50 11.13
C TYR A 70 -13.05 -11.19 11.04
N ILE A 71 -13.27 -10.27 11.99
CA ILE A 71 -12.57 -8.96 12.01
C ILE A 71 -11.06 -9.16 12.17
N SER A 72 -10.62 -10.06 13.06
CA SER A 72 -9.19 -10.43 13.19
C SER A 72 -8.64 -10.95 11.86
N GLY A 73 -9.41 -11.79 11.16
CA GLY A 73 -9.08 -12.27 9.83
C GLY A 73 -8.86 -11.16 8.81
N LEU A 74 -9.67 -10.10 8.83
CA LEU A 74 -9.46 -8.92 7.97
C LEU A 74 -8.13 -8.23 8.28
N GLY A 75 -7.77 -8.08 9.55
CA GLY A 75 -6.47 -7.53 9.97
C GLY A 75 -5.30 -8.38 9.48
N TYR A 76 -5.39 -9.70 9.63
CA TYR A 76 -4.39 -10.63 9.10
C TYR A 76 -4.29 -10.56 7.58
N TRP A 77 -5.42 -10.40 6.88
CA TRP A 77 -5.41 -10.28 5.43
C TRP A 77 -4.68 -9.01 4.96
N VAL A 78 -4.90 -7.88 5.64
CA VAL A 78 -4.16 -6.63 5.37
C VAL A 78 -2.67 -6.83 5.57
N ARG A 79 -2.26 -7.40 6.71
CA ARG A 79 -0.83 -7.63 7.01
C ARG A 79 -0.21 -8.60 6.02
N GLY A 80 -0.83 -9.76 5.82
CA GLY A 80 -0.32 -10.80 4.93
C GLY A 80 -0.16 -10.32 3.50
N ASN A 81 -1.14 -9.55 2.98
CA ASN A 81 -1.04 -8.97 1.64
C ASN A 81 0.14 -7.99 1.52
N PHE A 82 0.36 -7.14 2.54
CA PHE A 82 1.50 -6.22 2.53
C PHE A 82 2.83 -6.98 2.53
N GLU A 83 2.96 -8.02 3.35
CA GLU A 83 4.19 -8.82 3.43
C GLU A 83 4.48 -9.55 2.13
N MET A 84 3.45 -10.17 1.54
CA MET A 84 3.56 -10.87 0.27
C MET A 84 4.10 -9.96 -0.84
N SER A 85 3.78 -8.67 -0.85
CA SER A 85 4.30 -7.73 -1.85
C SER A 85 5.83 -7.64 -1.89
N PHE A 86 6.53 -7.94 -0.79
CA PHE A 86 7.99 -7.95 -0.72
C PHE A 86 8.62 -9.33 -1.00
N GLU A 87 7.79 -10.37 -1.13
CA GLU A 87 8.23 -11.76 -1.29
C GLU A 87 7.99 -12.28 -2.71
N ILE A 88 7.14 -11.61 -3.49
CA ILE A 88 6.82 -12.00 -4.86
C ILE A 88 7.56 -11.14 -5.88
N GLU A 89 7.90 -11.74 -7.02
CA GLU A 89 8.63 -11.07 -8.12
C GLU A 89 7.82 -9.95 -8.77
N ARG A 90 6.49 -10.02 -8.69
CA ARG A 90 5.55 -9.13 -9.41
C ARG A 90 5.87 -7.64 -9.27
N TYR A 91 6.36 -7.21 -8.11
CA TYR A 91 6.59 -5.79 -7.81
C TYR A 91 8.08 -5.41 -7.83
N GLY A 92 8.99 -6.38 -7.95
CA GLY A 92 10.44 -6.14 -7.88
C GLY A 92 10.89 -5.56 -6.54
N LEU A 93 10.08 -5.69 -5.47
CA LEU A 93 10.44 -5.30 -4.11
C LEU A 93 11.33 -6.38 -3.49
N ASN A 94 12.20 -5.99 -2.57
CA ASN A 94 13.13 -6.91 -1.90
C ASN A 94 13.19 -6.66 -0.39
N ALA A 95 13.93 -7.52 0.32
CA ALA A 95 14.09 -7.43 1.76
C ALA A 95 14.74 -6.10 2.23
N GLU A 96 15.54 -5.45 1.40
CA GLU A 96 16.16 -4.16 1.73
C GLU A 96 15.14 -3.01 1.63
N ALA A 97 14.30 -3.01 0.59
CA ALA A 97 13.16 -2.10 0.50
C ALA A 97 12.23 -2.23 1.71
N ARG A 98 11.99 -3.46 2.18
CA ARG A 98 11.20 -3.73 3.38
C ARG A 98 11.80 -3.13 4.66
N LYS A 99 13.14 -3.01 4.73
CA LYS A 99 13.85 -2.39 5.87
C LYS A 99 13.91 -0.86 5.77
N GLY A 100 13.30 -0.25 4.75
CA GLY A 100 13.35 1.19 4.51
C GLY A 100 14.53 1.63 3.63
N GLY A 101 15.10 0.72 2.83
CA GLY A 101 16.04 1.07 1.78
C GLY A 101 15.38 1.80 0.61
N SER A 102 16.20 2.40 -0.26
CA SER A 102 15.74 3.06 -1.49
C SER A 102 15.58 2.07 -2.64
N ILE A 103 14.63 2.32 -3.54
CA ILE A 103 14.45 1.59 -4.79
C ILE A 103 14.65 2.55 -5.96
N GLU A 104 15.40 2.12 -6.97
CA GLU A 104 15.49 2.86 -8.24
C GLU A 104 14.23 2.66 -9.08
N LEU A 105 13.73 3.75 -9.67
CA LEU A 105 12.59 3.68 -10.56
C LEU A 105 12.98 3.03 -11.88
N LEU A 106 12.13 2.12 -12.36
CA LEU A 106 12.26 1.50 -13.67
C LEU A 106 12.11 2.56 -14.77
N SER A 107 12.90 2.44 -15.83
CA SER A 107 12.75 3.28 -17.02
C SER A 107 11.36 3.11 -17.64
N LYS A 108 10.80 4.20 -18.17
CA LYS A 108 9.56 4.12 -18.94
C LYS A 108 9.80 3.31 -20.22
N GLN A 109 8.89 2.39 -20.50
CA GLN A 109 8.86 1.65 -21.76
C GLN A 109 8.49 2.62 -22.87
N ASP A 110 9.20 2.54 -23.99
CA ASP A 110 8.89 3.34 -25.17
C ASP A 110 7.47 3.00 -25.65
N SER A 111 6.65 4.02 -25.85
CA SER A 111 5.33 3.87 -26.44
C SER A 111 5.48 3.27 -27.85
N ILE A 112 4.89 2.10 -28.09
CA ILE A 112 4.80 1.47 -29.42
C ILE A 112 3.99 2.37 -30.37
#